data_AF-A0A453HSZ8-F1
#
_entry.id   AF-A0A453HSZ8-F1
#
_cell.length_a   1.000
_cell.length_b   1.000
_cell.length_c   1.000
_cell.angle_alpha   90.00
_cell.angle_beta   90.00
_cell.angle_gamma   90.00
#
_symmetry.space_group_name_H-M   'P 1'
#
loop_
_entity.id
_entity.type
_entity.pdbx_description
1 polymer ?
#
loop_
_entity_poly.entity_id
_entity_poly.type
_entity_poly.pdbx_seq_one_letter_code
_entity_poly.pdbx_strand_id
1 'polypeptide(L)'
;MEDEENIEDELLLVESQLNGLQDKIKTLLDQQEELYERQAQLKALLEISKTSRDTSNSAPSVALEDWSGKFSWDSQADDTRFNVFGISSYRSNQREIINSIMSGKDVLVIMAAGGGKSLCYQLPAVLRDGITLVVSPLLSLIQDQVMGLAALGIPAHMLTSTTNKEIEKFIYKALEKGEGELKILYVTPEKISKSKRFMSKLEKCHHAGRLSLVAIDEAHCCSQWGHDFRPDYKNLGILKIQFPSVPMIALTATATSKVQMDLIEMLHIPRSVKFVSTVNRPNLFYRVC
;
A
#
# COMPACT_ATOMS: atom_id res chain seq x y z
N MET A 1 21.36 -58.16 -7.17
CA MET A 1 22.05 -58.16 -5.87
C MET A 1 23.34 -57.36 -5.95
N GLU A 2 24.45 -57.83 -6.55
CA GLU A 2 25.68 -57.01 -6.65
C GLU A 2 25.49 -55.68 -7.40
N ASP A 3 24.67 -55.64 -8.45
CA ASP A 3 24.38 -54.40 -9.19
C ASP A 3 23.42 -53.44 -8.45
N GLU A 4 22.57 -53.94 -7.56
CA GLU A 4 21.63 -53.11 -6.79
C GLU A 4 22.33 -52.43 -5.61
N GLU A 5 23.21 -53.17 -4.93
CA GLU A 5 24.02 -52.66 -3.82
C GLU A 5 24.98 -51.56 -4.29
N ASN A 6 25.55 -51.70 -5.50
CA ASN A 6 26.40 -50.68 -6.12
C ASN A 6 25.63 -49.39 -6.48
N ILE A 7 24.37 -49.51 -6.91
CA ILE A 7 23.50 -48.35 -7.21
C ILE A 7 23.09 -47.63 -5.90
N GLU A 8 22.82 -48.38 -4.82
CA GLU A 8 22.50 -47.81 -3.51
C GLU A 8 23.69 -47.03 -2.92
N ASP A 9 24.90 -47.56 -3.05
CA ASP A 9 26.12 -46.87 -2.62
C ASP A 9 26.39 -45.60 -3.44
N GLU A 10 26.16 -45.63 -4.76
CA GLU A 10 26.29 -44.46 -5.62
C GLU A 10 25.23 -43.39 -5.29
N LEU A 11 24.00 -43.82 -4.97
CA LEU A 11 22.92 -42.92 -4.54
C LEU A 11 23.26 -42.21 -3.22
N LEU A 12 23.75 -42.95 -2.21
CA LEU A 12 24.19 -42.38 -0.93
C LEU A 12 25.32 -41.37 -1.10
N LEU A 13 26.26 -41.65 -2.02
CA LEU A 13 27.33 -40.72 -2.35
C LEU A 13 26.80 -39.41 -2.95
N VAL A 14 25.85 -39.50 -3.89
CA VAL A 14 25.21 -38.33 -4.52
C VAL A 14 24.39 -37.54 -3.51
N GLU A 15 23.63 -38.18 -2.62
CA GLU A 15 22.88 -37.50 -1.57
C GLU A 15 23.79 -36.74 -0.60
N SER A 16 24.93 -37.33 -0.23
CA SER A 16 25.95 -36.66 0.59
C SER A 16 26.52 -35.41 -0.12
N GLN A 17 26.79 -35.50 -1.42
CA GLN A 17 27.25 -34.36 -2.22
C GLN A 17 26.17 -33.26 -2.32
N LEU A 18 24.90 -33.64 -2.48
CA LEU A 18 23.78 -32.70 -2.52
C LEU A 18 23.63 -31.96 -1.18
N ASN A 19 23.72 -32.66 -0.06
CA ASN A 19 23.69 -32.02 1.26
C ASN A 19 24.87 -31.05 1.45
N GLY A 20 26.08 -31.45 1.04
CA GLY A 20 27.24 -30.56 1.06
C GLY A 20 27.08 -29.31 0.17
N LEU A 21 26.39 -29.42 -0.96
CA LEU A 21 26.05 -28.27 -1.80
C LEU A 21 24.99 -27.38 -1.16
N GLN A 22 23.99 -27.96 -0.49
CA GLN A 22 22.97 -27.19 0.24
C GLN A 22 23.56 -26.37 1.38
N ASP A 23 24.51 -26.92 2.13
CA ASP A 23 25.21 -26.18 3.20
C ASP A 23 26.05 -25.03 2.64
N LYS A 24 26.70 -25.22 1.48
CA LYS A 24 27.42 -24.15 0.78
C LYS A 24 26.48 -23.07 0.29
N ILE A 25 25.31 -23.43 -0.27
CA ILE A 25 24.29 -22.46 -0.69
C ILE A 25 23.82 -21.65 0.51
N LYS A 26 23.53 -22.31 1.64
CA LYS A 26 23.13 -21.62 2.87
C LYS A 26 24.20 -20.63 3.33
N THR A 27 25.46 -21.06 3.38
CA THR A 27 26.59 -20.20 3.77
C THR A 27 26.74 -19.00 2.81
N LEU A 28 26.57 -19.22 1.49
CA LEU A 28 26.63 -18.16 0.49
C LEU A 28 25.46 -17.18 0.60
N LEU A 29 24.27 -17.65 0.98
CA LEU A 29 23.10 -16.80 1.23
C LEU A 29 23.31 -15.93 2.47
N ASP A 30 23.85 -16.49 3.55
CA ASP A 30 24.18 -15.74 4.77
C ASP A 30 25.24 -14.65 4.47
N GLN A 31 26.28 -14.99 3.70
CA GLN A 31 27.27 -14.02 3.22
C GLN A 31 26.67 -12.95 2.31
N GLN A 32 25.71 -13.32 1.46
CA GLN A 32 25.01 -12.39 0.59
C GLN A 32 24.19 -11.38 1.40
N GLU A 33 23.53 -11.82 2.47
CA GLU A 33 22.77 -10.96 3.39
C GLU A 33 23.68 -9.94 4.07
N GLU A 34 24.82 -10.39 4.61
CA GLU A 34 25.84 -9.52 5.22
C GLU A 34 26.38 -8.48 4.22
N LEU A 35 26.63 -8.90 2.97
CA LEU A 35 27.07 -8.00 1.90
C LEU A 35 26.00 -6.99 1.50
N TYR A 36 24.71 -7.36 1.50
CA TYR A 36 23.62 -6.42 1.23
C TYR A 36 23.48 -5.37 2.34
N GLU A 37 23.57 -5.77 3.60
CA GLU A 37 23.61 -4.83 4.73
C GLU A 37 24.79 -3.88 4.62
N ARG A 38 25.97 -4.42 4.31
CA ARG A 38 27.18 -3.61 4.12
C ARG A 38 27.06 -2.65 2.94
N GLN A 39 26.45 -3.09 1.84
CA GLN A 39 26.17 -2.23 0.68
C GLN A 39 25.22 -1.10 1.06
N ALA A 40 24.16 -1.37 1.84
CA ALA A 40 23.22 -0.35 2.30
C ALA A 40 23.92 0.69 3.20
N GLN A 41 24.75 0.25 4.14
CA GLN A 41 25.56 1.14 4.98
C GLN A 41 26.52 2.01 4.17
N LEU A 42 27.24 1.41 3.21
CA LEU A 42 28.18 2.14 2.35
C LEU A 42 27.45 3.14 1.44
N LYS A 43 26.29 2.78 0.88
CA LYS A 43 25.45 3.71 0.11
C LYS A 43 25.01 4.91 0.96
N ALA A 44 24.56 4.68 2.19
CA ALA A 44 24.21 5.74 3.13
C ALA A 44 25.40 6.66 3.44
N LEU A 45 26.58 6.10 3.73
CA LEU A 45 27.80 6.88 3.94
C LEU A 45 28.24 7.68 2.71
N LEU A 46 28.08 7.11 1.52
CA LEU A 46 28.44 7.75 0.26
C LEU A 46 27.50 8.92 -0.04
N GLU A 47 26.20 8.79 0.24
CA GLU A 47 25.26 9.91 0.19
C GLU A 47 25.66 11.03 1.15
N ILE A 48 25.99 10.72 2.41
CA ILE A 48 26.46 11.69 3.41
C ILE A 48 27.73 12.42 2.92
N SER A 49 28.67 11.70 2.30
CA SER A 49 29.90 12.29 1.76
C SER A 49 29.64 13.20 0.55
N LYS A 50 28.66 12.86 -0.29
CA LYS A 50 28.24 13.68 -1.43
C LYS A 50 27.53 14.95 -0.95
N THR A 51 26.72 14.87 0.10
CA THR A 51 26.09 16.06 0.70
C THR A 51 27.10 17.03 1.28
N SER A 52 28.27 16.54 1.73
CA SER A 52 29.34 17.35 2.30
C SER A 52 30.22 18.07 1.26
N ARG A 53 30.17 17.67 -0.03
CA ARG A 53 30.95 18.32 -1.11
C ARG A 53 30.17 19.42 -1.84
N ASP A 54 28.84 19.43 -1.76
CA ASP A 54 27.97 20.33 -2.51
C ASP A 54 27.38 21.49 -1.67
N THR A 55 27.91 21.77 -0.48
CA THR A 55 27.53 22.98 0.29
C THR A 55 28.19 24.24 -0.27
N SER A 56 27.80 24.60 -1.48
CA SER A 56 27.83 25.95 -2.03
C SER A 56 26.62 26.20 -2.94
N ASN A 57 25.41 25.86 -2.48
CA ASN A 57 24.21 26.68 -2.67
C ASN A 57 22.98 26.11 -1.99
N SER A 58 22.11 27.03 -1.59
CA SER A 58 20.89 26.90 -0.79
C SER A 58 19.79 25.98 -1.34
N ALA A 59 19.36 25.00 -0.52
CA ALA A 59 17.97 24.46 -0.45
C ALA A 59 17.85 23.46 0.72
N PRO A 60 16.67 23.31 1.37
CA PRO A 60 16.54 22.72 2.69
C PRO A 60 16.68 21.18 2.68
N SER A 61 17.39 20.67 3.69
CA SER A 61 17.56 19.26 4.00
C SER A 61 16.21 18.58 4.29
N VAL A 62 15.82 17.62 3.46
CA VAL A 62 14.76 16.67 3.80
C VAL A 62 15.36 15.72 4.85
N ALA A 63 15.09 15.98 6.12
CA ALA A 63 15.34 15.00 7.17
C ALA A 63 14.61 13.70 6.81
N LEU A 64 15.23 12.54 7.00
CA LEU A 64 14.48 11.28 7.05
C LEU A 64 13.47 11.42 8.18
N GLU A 65 12.20 11.67 7.84
CA GLU A 65 11.13 11.80 8.83
C GLU A 65 10.96 10.45 9.54
N ASP A 66 11.24 10.42 10.85
CA ASP A 66 11.08 9.23 11.67
C ASP A 66 9.59 9.00 11.97
N TRP A 67 8.99 8.06 11.25
CA TRP A 67 7.58 7.68 11.39
C TRP A 67 7.32 6.70 12.55
N SER A 68 8.38 6.20 13.20
CA SER A 68 8.27 5.28 14.34
C SER A 68 8.03 6.00 15.66
N GLY A 69 8.26 7.33 15.70
CA GLY A 69 8.06 8.19 16.85
C GLY A 69 6.63 8.25 17.39
N LYS A 70 6.44 9.03 18.46
CA LYS A 70 5.12 9.25 19.08
C LYS A 70 4.38 10.40 18.40
N PHE A 71 3.11 10.19 18.09
CA PHE A 71 2.24 11.19 17.49
C PHE A 71 1.02 11.48 18.38
N SER A 72 0.40 12.65 18.19
CA SER A 72 -0.75 13.08 19.00
C SER A 72 -1.98 12.19 18.83
N TRP A 73 -2.11 11.49 17.70
CA TRP A 73 -3.20 10.57 17.41
C TRP A 73 -2.95 9.13 17.84
N ASP A 74 -1.74 8.77 18.33
CA ASP A 74 -1.38 7.38 18.64
C ASP A 74 -2.39 6.71 19.58
N SER A 75 -2.80 7.40 20.65
CA SER A 75 -3.74 6.86 21.63
C SER A 75 -5.11 6.55 21.01
N GLN A 76 -5.62 7.44 20.15
CA GLN A 76 -6.90 7.24 19.48
C GLN A 76 -6.80 6.17 18.39
N ALA A 77 -5.66 6.11 17.70
CA ALA A 77 -5.38 5.10 16.69
C ALA A 77 -5.32 3.70 17.30
N ASP A 78 -4.65 3.54 18.44
CA ASP A 78 -4.58 2.27 19.18
C ASP A 78 -5.94 1.83 19.73
N ASP A 79 -6.70 2.77 20.30
CA ASP A 79 -8.07 2.51 20.77
C ASP A 79 -8.97 2.05 19.62
N THR A 80 -9.00 2.79 18.52
CA THR A 80 -9.82 2.45 17.35
C THR A 80 -9.39 1.12 16.73
N ARG A 81 -8.08 0.88 16.60
CA ARG A 81 -7.54 -0.39 16.09
C ARG A 81 -7.97 -1.59 16.94
N PHE A 82 -7.94 -1.45 18.26
CA PHE A 82 -8.28 -2.54 19.17
C PHE A 82 -9.79 -2.71 19.31
N ASN A 83 -10.52 -1.64 19.65
CA ASN A 83 -11.94 -1.70 20.00
C ASN A 83 -12.88 -1.73 18.79
N VAL A 84 -12.50 -1.09 17.67
CA VAL A 84 -13.34 -1.08 16.45
C VAL A 84 -12.89 -2.18 15.49
N PHE A 85 -11.61 -2.27 15.18
CA PHE A 85 -11.10 -3.24 14.21
C PHE A 85 -10.78 -4.62 14.81
N GLY A 86 -10.75 -4.77 16.14
CA GLY A 86 -10.45 -6.05 16.80
C GLY A 86 -9.01 -6.54 16.61
N ILE A 87 -8.08 -5.64 16.26
CA ILE A 87 -6.69 -6.00 15.96
C ILE A 87 -5.82 -5.74 17.19
N SER A 88 -5.09 -6.75 17.66
CA SER A 88 -4.29 -6.70 18.89
C SER A 88 -2.97 -5.94 18.77
N SER A 89 -2.27 -6.06 17.63
CA SER A 89 -1.04 -5.31 17.35
C SER A 89 -0.91 -4.90 15.88
N TYR A 90 -0.15 -3.84 15.61
CA TYR A 90 0.27 -3.53 14.24
C TYR A 90 1.20 -4.62 13.69
N ARG A 91 1.13 -4.83 12.39
CA ARG A 91 2.14 -5.55 11.61
C ARG A 91 3.24 -4.58 11.17
N SER A 92 4.33 -5.13 10.65
CA SER A 92 5.46 -4.37 10.16
C SER A 92 5.04 -3.22 9.24
N ASN A 93 5.61 -2.04 9.46
CA ASN A 93 5.39 -0.78 8.76
C ASN A 93 3.97 -0.17 8.85
N GLN A 94 2.97 -0.86 9.41
CA GLN A 94 1.59 -0.33 9.40
C GLN A 94 1.47 0.98 10.18
N ARG A 95 2.07 1.05 11.37
CA ARG A 95 2.04 2.24 12.23
C ARG A 95 2.71 3.42 11.54
N GLU A 96 3.87 3.19 10.94
CA GLU A 96 4.66 4.19 10.23
C GLU A 96 3.90 4.73 9.01
N ILE A 97 3.25 3.83 8.25
CA ILE A 97 2.37 4.20 7.14
C ILE A 97 1.23 5.08 7.64
N ILE A 98 0.50 4.64 8.67
CA ILE A 98 -0.61 5.39 9.25
C ILE A 98 -0.15 6.78 9.71
N ASN A 99 0.98 6.88 10.40
CA ASN A 99 1.54 8.15 10.87
C ASN A 99 1.89 9.10 9.72
N SER A 100 2.48 8.58 8.64
CA SER A 100 2.80 9.39 7.47
C SER A 100 1.55 9.97 6.80
N ILE A 101 0.47 9.19 6.68
CA ILE A 101 -0.81 9.64 6.12
C ILE A 101 -1.49 10.65 7.04
N MET A 102 -1.52 10.37 8.34
CA MET A 102 -2.12 11.27 9.33
C MET A 102 -1.41 12.63 9.36
N SER A 103 -0.09 12.64 9.09
CA SER A 103 0.72 13.84 8.90
C SER A 103 0.52 14.55 7.53
N GLY A 104 -0.39 14.05 6.70
CA GLY A 104 -0.74 14.67 5.40
C GLY A 104 0.23 14.35 4.26
N LYS A 105 1.07 13.32 4.39
CA LYS A 105 1.99 12.91 3.31
C LYS A 105 1.30 11.98 2.32
N ASP A 106 1.76 12.05 1.08
CA ASP A 106 1.47 11.01 0.09
C ASP A 106 2.34 9.78 0.37
N VAL A 107 1.81 8.58 0.11
CA VAL A 107 2.47 7.33 0.51
C VAL A 107 2.35 6.28 -0.59
N LEU A 108 3.46 5.62 -0.90
CA LEU A 108 3.49 4.42 -1.72
C LEU A 108 3.80 3.21 -0.83
N VAL A 109 2.90 2.24 -0.82
CA VAL A 109 2.97 1.03 0.01
C VAL A 109 3.09 -0.21 -0.85
N ILE A 110 4.14 -0.99 -0.63
CA ILE A 110 4.38 -2.27 -1.28
C ILE A 110 4.48 -3.32 -0.18
N MET A 111 3.40 -4.09 -0.02
CA MET A 111 3.27 -5.10 1.02
C MET A 111 2.59 -6.33 0.45
N ALA A 112 3.18 -7.51 0.65
CA ALA A 112 2.64 -8.78 0.18
C ALA A 112 1.15 -8.94 0.52
N ALA A 113 0.42 -9.70 -0.30
CA ALA A 113 -0.99 -10.01 0.00
C ALA A 113 -1.13 -10.61 1.41
N GLY A 114 -2.21 -10.26 2.10
CA GLY A 114 -2.38 -10.62 3.51
C GLY A 114 -1.53 -9.80 4.50
N GLY A 115 -0.67 -8.87 4.05
CA GLY A 115 0.12 -7.98 4.91
C GLY A 115 -0.68 -6.94 5.70
N GLY A 116 -2.00 -6.85 5.49
CA GLY A 116 -2.88 -5.93 6.21
C GLY A 116 -2.92 -4.52 5.61
N LYS A 117 -2.81 -4.41 4.28
CA LYS A 117 -2.85 -3.14 3.53
C LYS A 117 -4.11 -2.31 3.81
N SER A 118 -5.27 -2.95 3.96
CA SER A 118 -6.54 -2.24 4.17
C SER A 118 -6.55 -1.38 5.43
N LEU A 119 -5.95 -1.87 6.53
CA LEU A 119 -5.89 -1.13 7.78
C LEU A 119 -5.16 0.21 7.61
N CYS A 120 -4.13 0.26 6.74
CA CYS A 120 -3.31 1.44 6.51
C CYS A 120 -4.11 2.63 5.99
N TYR A 121 -5.25 2.43 5.33
CA TYR A 121 -6.14 3.53 4.91
C TYR A 121 -7.47 3.54 5.66
N GLN A 122 -7.98 2.39 6.13
CA GLN A 122 -9.24 2.31 6.87
C GLN A 122 -9.14 2.94 8.26
N LEU A 123 -8.02 2.75 8.97
CA LEU A 123 -7.84 3.35 10.29
C LEU A 123 -7.74 4.89 10.18
N PRO A 124 -6.87 5.48 9.32
CA PRO A 124 -6.90 6.92 9.08
C PRO A 124 -8.26 7.43 8.60
N ALA A 125 -8.99 6.65 7.80
CA ALA A 125 -10.31 7.05 7.34
C ALA A 125 -11.30 7.24 8.49
N VAL A 126 -11.24 6.40 9.53
CA VAL A 126 -12.08 6.53 10.73
C VAL A 126 -11.63 7.72 11.60
N LEU A 127 -10.32 7.88 11.78
CA LEU A 127 -9.73 8.91 12.65
C LEU A 127 -9.86 10.33 12.09
N ARG A 128 -9.78 10.51 10.77
CA ARG A 128 -9.85 11.83 10.12
C ARG A 128 -11.30 12.26 9.92
N ASP A 129 -11.57 13.55 10.07
CA ASP A 129 -12.87 14.10 9.71
C ASP A 129 -13.09 14.10 8.19
N GLY A 130 -14.33 13.84 7.76
CA GLY A 130 -14.70 13.75 6.35
C GLY A 130 -14.71 12.33 5.78
N ILE A 131 -14.69 12.26 4.46
CA ILE A 131 -14.86 11.06 3.64
C ILE A 131 -13.51 10.67 3.07
N THR A 132 -13.18 9.38 3.20
CA THR A 132 -12.08 8.75 2.45
C THR A 132 -12.61 8.11 1.17
N LEU A 133 -11.99 8.44 0.04
CA LEU A 133 -12.26 7.82 -1.24
C LEU A 133 -11.31 6.65 -1.45
N VAL A 134 -11.84 5.47 -1.76
CA VAL A 134 -11.04 4.27 -2.09
C VAL A 134 -11.34 3.84 -3.51
N VAL A 135 -10.32 3.79 -4.36
CA VAL A 135 -10.39 3.27 -5.73
C VAL A 135 -9.85 1.85 -5.72
N SER A 136 -10.65 0.89 -6.18
CA SER A 136 -10.24 -0.53 -6.22
C SER A 136 -10.73 -1.17 -7.54
N PRO A 137 -9.99 -2.14 -8.12
CA PRO A 137 -10.33 -2.64 -9.45
C PRO A 137 -11.48 -3.65 -9.43
N LEU A 138 -11.56 -4.50 -8.41
CA LEU A 138 -12.46 -5.66 -8.43
C LEU A 138 -13.73 -5.39 -7.62
N LEU A 139 -14.88 -5.63 -8.25
CA LEU A 139 -16.18 -5.42 -7.60
C LEU A 139 -16.38 -6.36 -6.40
N SER A 140 -15.90 -7.61 -6.50
CA SER A 140 -15.91 -8.57 -5.40
C SER A 140 -15.09 -8.06 -4.20
N LEU A 141 -13.88 -7.56 -4.45
CA LEU A 141 -13.03 -7.00 -3.39
C LEU A 141 -13.70 -5.80 -2.72
N ILE A 142 -14.32 -4.90 -3.51
CA ILE A 142 -15.08 -3.77 -2.96
C ILE A 142 -16.23 -4.25 -2.07
N GLN A 143 -17.00 -5.25 -2.52
CA GLN A 143 -18.11 -5.81 -1.76
C GLN A 143 -17.65 -6.40 -0.43
N ASP A 144 -16.58 -7.21 -0.44
CA ASP A 144 -16.02 -7.81 0.76
C ASP A 144 -15.56 -6.75 1.77
N GLN A 145 -14.87 -5.69 1.30
CA GLN A 145 -14.43 -4.61 2.18
C GLN A 145 -15.61 -3.83 2.77
N VAL A 146 -16.62 -3.50 1.97
CA VAL A 146 -17.80 -2.76 2.44
C VAL A 146 -18.60 -3.59 3.44
N MET A 147 -18.79 -4.88 3.19
CA MET A 147 -19.47 -5.79 4.12
C MET A 147 -18.71 -5.93 5.44
N GLY A 148 -17.38 -6.07 5.37
CA GLY A 148 -16.53 -6.12 6.56
C GLY A 148 -16.63 -4.84 7.40
N LEU A 149 -16.54 -3.66 6.76
CA LEU A 149 -16.67 -2.37 7.44
C LEU A 149 -18.06 -2.17 8.05
N ALA A 150 -19.12 -2.56 7.34
CA ALA A 150 -20.49 -2.49 7.84
C ALA A 150 -20.69 -3.39 9.08
N ALA A 151 -20.08 -4.57 9.11
CA ALA A 151 -20.10 -5.46 10.29
C ALA A 151 -19.41 -4.86 11.51
N LEU A 152 -18.45 -3.94 11.31
CA LEU A 152 -17.79 -3.17 12.36
C LEU A 152 -18.55 -1.87 12.72
N GLY A 153 -19.72 -1.63 12.11
CA GLY A 153 -20.49 -0.39 12.30
C GLY A 153 -19.87 0.85 11.63
N ILE A 154 -18.90 0.68 10.73
CA ILE A 154 -18.27 1.80 10.02
C ILE A 154 -19.13 2.16 8.79
N PRO A 155 -19.57 3.43 8.63
CA PRO A 155 -20.38 3.86 7.49
C PRO A 155 -19.60 3.85 6.17
N ALA A 156 -19.58 2.70 5.52
CA ALA A 156 -18.89 2.46 4.26
C ALA A 156 -19.89 2.12 3.15
N HIS A 157 -19.71 2.71 1.97
CA HIS A 157 -20.55 2.44 0.81
C HIS A 157 -19.72 2.22 -0.45
N MET A 158 -20.32 1.55 -1.43
CA MET A 158 -19.76 1.41 -2.77
C MET A 158 -20.62 2.14 -3.81
N LEU A 159 -19.98 2.86 -4.73
CA LEU A 159 -20.61 3.48 -5.89
C LEU A 159 -20.04 2.89 -7.18
N THR A 160 -20.69 1.84 -7.66
CA THR A 160 -20.27 1.03 -8.81
C THR A 160 -21.45 0.90 -9.80
N SER A 161 -21.34 0.03 -10.80
CA SER A 161 -22.43 -0.26 -11.74
C SER A 161 -23.59 -1.02 -11.10
N THR A 162 -23.37 -1.70 -9.97
CA THR A 162 -24.39 -2.50 -9.27
C THR A 162 -25.08 -1.75 -8.14
N THR A 163 -24.66 -0.51 -7.85
CA THR A 163 -25.27 0.31 -6.80
C THR A 163 -26.70 0.69 -7.17
N ASN A 164 -27.64 0.45 -6.25
CA ASN A 164 -29.03 0.83 -6.46
C ASN A 164 -29.22 2.37 -6.46
N LYS A 165 -30.33 2.84 -7.05
CA LYS A 165 -30.58 4.28 -7.22
C LYS A 165 -30.76 5.05 -5.91
N GLU A 166 -31.26 4.38 -4.87
CA GLU A 166 -31.50 4.99 -3.56
C GLU A 166 -30.18 5.29 -2.84
N ILE A 167 -29.28 4.30 -2.78
CA ILE A 167 -27.93 4.43 -2.24
C ILE A 167 -27.14 5.43 -3.10
N GLU A 168 -27.23 5.38 -4.43
CA GLU A 168 -26.55 6.36 -5.28
C GLU A 168 -27.02 7.79 -4.99
N LYS A 169 -28.32 8.01 -4.77
CA LYS A 169 -28.86 9.32 -4.40
C LYS A 169 -28.37 9.76 -3.02
N PHE A 170 -28.30 8.85 -2.05
CA PHE A 170 -27.74 9.10 -0.73
C PHE A 170 -26.26 9.52 -0.84
N ILE A 171 -25.43 8.75 -1.55
CA ILE A 171 -24.00 9.03 -1.72
C ILE A 171 -23.78 10.40 -2.35
N TYR A 172 -24.51 10.76 -3.42
CA TYR A 172 -24.35 12.08 -4.02
C TYR A 172 -24.78 13.22 -3.11
N LYS A 173 -25.80 13.03 -2.25
CA LYS A 173 -26.18 14.02 -1.24
C LYS A 173 -25.13 14.15 -0.15
N ALA A 174 -24.56 13.04 0.32
CA ALA A 174 -23.45 13.05 1.27
C ALA A 174 -22.23 13.78 0.72
N LEU A 175 -21.86 13.52 -0.53
CA LEU A 175 -20.76 14.24 -1.19
C LEU A 175 -21.06 15.73 -1.38
N GLU A 176 -22.26 16.10 -1.83
CA GLU A 176 -22.59 17.50 -2.11
C GLU A 176 -22.84 18.34 -0.86
N LYS A 177 -23.62 17.83 0.08
CA LYS A 177 -24.15 18.59 1.22
C LYS A 177 -23.58 18.16 2.57
N GLY A 178 -22.92 17.01 2.64
CA GLY A 178 -22.56 16.41 3.92
C GLY A 178 -23.75 15.85 4.69
N GLU A 179 -24.88 15.56 4.00
CA GLU A 179 -26.02 14.89 4.60
C GLU A 179 -25.72 13.39 4.78
N GLY A 180 -25.93 12.86 5.98
CA GLY A 180 -25.80 11.44 6.29
C GLY A 180 -24.40 11.01 6.71
N GLU A 181 -24.32 9.80 7.26
CA GLU A 181 -23.07 9.20 7.73
C GLU A 181 -22.41 8.45 6.57
N LEU A 182 -21.40 9.07 5.96
CA LEU A 182 -20.52 8.42 4.98
C LEU A 182 -19.09 8.69 5.42
N LYS A 183 -18.34 7.62 5.72
CA LYS A 183 -16.94 7.71 6.13
C LYS A 183 -16.00 7.19 5.06
N ILE A 184 -16.35 6.07 4.43
CA ILE A 184 -15.53 5.43 3.38
C ILE A 184 -16.38 5.19 2.14
N LEU A 185 -15.91 5.66 0.99
CA LEU A 185 -16.57 5.46 -0.29
C LEU A 185 -15.66 4.69 -1.25
N TYR A 186 -16.05 3.46 -1.56
CA TYR A 186 -15.40 2.63 -2.57
C TYR A 186 -15.96 2.92 -3.96
N VAL A 187 -15.08 3.06 -4.94
CA VAL A 187 -15.43 3.26 -6.35
C VAL A 187 -14.52 2.45 -7.26
N THR A 188 -14.98 2.19 -8.48
CA THR A 188 -14.14 1.62 -9.53
C THR A 188 -13.38 2.74 -10.26
N PRO A 189 -12.22 2.46 -10.88
CA PRO A 189 -11.47 3.47 -11.64
C PRO A 189 -12.30 4.07 -12.79
N GLU A 190 -13.21 3.30 -13.39
CA GLU A 190 -14.12 3.79 -14.44
C GLU A 190 -15.04 4.90 -13.93
N LYS A 191 -15.42 4.87 -12.65
CA LYS A 191 -16.27 5.91 -12.07
C LYS A 191 -15.52 7.25 -12.03
N ILE A 192 -14.22 7.21 -11.72
CA ILE A 192 -13.34 8.39 -11.76
C ILE A 192 -13.17 8.89 -13.20
N SER A 193 -12.86 8.00 -14.14
CA SER A 193 -12.51 8.39 -15.52
C SER A 193 -13.72 8.80 -16.36
N LYS A 194 -14.89 8.18 -16.17
CA LYS A 194 -16.04 8.34 -17.08
C LYS A 194 -17.18 9.19 -16.50
N SER A 195 -17.29 9.33 -15.18
CA SER A 195 -18.43 10.02 -14.56
C SER A 195 -18.12 11.46 -14.17
N LYS A 196 -18.41 12.41 -15.09
CA LYS A 196 -18.33 13.86 -14.80
C LYS A 196 -19.18 14.28 -13.61
N ARG A 197 -20.36 13.67 -13.45
CA ARG A 197 -21.25 13.91 -12.31
C ARG A 197 -20.57 13.54 -10.99
N PHE A 198 -19.92 12.39 -10.93
CA PHE A 198 -19.20 11.96 -9.74
C PHE A 198 -18.08 12.94 -9.39
N MET A 199 -17.21 13.26 -10.36
CA MET A 199 -16.11 14.21 -10.16
C MET A 199 -16.58 15.58 -9.68
N SER A 200 -17.66 16.13 -10.25
CA SER A 200 -18.22 17.42 -9.80
C SER A 200 -18.74 17.38 -8.35
N LYS A 201 -19.30 16.25 -7.89
CA LYS A 201 -19.77 16.10 -6.51
C LYS A 201 -18.61 15.89 -5.54
N LEU A 202 -17.59 15.15 -5.97
CA LEU A 202 -16.35 14.97 -5.21
C LEU A 202 -15.60 16.31 -5.05
N GLU A 203 -15.57 17.14 -6.09
CA GLU A 203 -15.03 18.50 -6.04
C GLU A 203 -15.75 19.38 -5.03
N LYS A 204 -17.08 19.35 -4.99
CA LYS A 204 -17.85 20.06 -3.94
C LYS A 204 -17.53 19.54 -2.54
N CYS A 205 -17.35 18.23 -2.38
CA CYS A 205 -16.95 17.62 -1.12
C CYS A 205 -15.57 18.12 -0.66
N HIS A 206 -14.60 18.21 -1.59
CA HIS A 206 -13.26 18.72 -1.33
C HIS A 206 -13.27 20.22 -0.98
N HIS A 207 -13.97 21.05 -1.74
CA HIS A 207 -14.09 22.49 -1.46
C HIS A 207 -14.74 22.78 -0.09
N ALA A 208 -15.64 21.91 0.37
CA ALA A 208 -16.21 21.97 1.70
C ALA A 208 -15.29 21.44 2.82
N GLY A 209 -14.05 21.04 2.51
CA GLY A 209 -13.10 20.49 3.47
C GLY A 209 -13.42 19.08 3.96
N ARG A 210 -14.29 18.34 3.25
CA ARG A 210 -14.80 17.03 3.69
C ARG A 210 -14.19 15.84 2.95
N LEU A 211 -13.28 16.04 2.00
CA LEU A 211 -12.50 14.95 1.39
C LEU A 211 -11.17 14.81 2.14
N SER A 212 -10.99 13.70 2.86
CA SER A 212 -9.95 13.59 3.89
C SER A 212 -8.73 12.79 3.47
N LEU A 213 -8.91 11.82 2.57
CA LEU A 213 -7.88 10.89 2.08
C LEU A 213 -8.34 10.26 0.75
N VAL A 214 -7.39 10.00 -0.13
CA VAL A 214 -7.59 9.15 -1.32
C VAL A 214 -6.71 7.91 -1.20
N ALA A 215 -7.31 6.73 -1.31
CA ALA A 215 -6.60 5.46 -1.35
C ALA A 215 -6.77 4.80 -2.73
N ILE A 216 -5.66 4.40 -3.34
CA ILE A 216 -5.61 3.66 -4.61
C ILE A 216 -5.14 2.24 -4.29
N ASP A 217 -6.07 1.28 -4.30
CA ASP A 217 -5.79 -0.12 -4.08
C ASP A 217 -5.35 -0.82 -5.37
N GLU A 218 -4.56 -1.88 -5.26
CA GLU A 218 -3.92 -2.58 -6.38
C GLU A 218 -3.32 -1.62 -7.43
N ALA A 219 -2.59 -0.62 -6.95
CA ALA A 219 -2.11 0.48 -7.77
C ALA A 219 -1.26 0.01 -8.97
N HIS A 220 -0.59 -1.15 -8.86
CA HIS A 220 0.18 -1.75 -9.94
C HIS A 220 -0.60 -1.90 -11.26
N CYS A 221 -1.94 -1.95 -11.23
CA CYS A 221 -2.80 -1.95 -12.41
C CYS A 221 -2.59 -0.74 -13.34
N CYS A 222 -1.95 0.34 -12.88
CA CYS A 222 -1.67 1.51 -13.72
C CYS A 222 -0.53 1.28 -14.72
N SER A 223 0.42 0.39 -14.41
CA SER A 223 1.59 0.16 -15.26
C SER A 223 1.32 -0.95 -16.26
N GLN A 224 1.68 -0.71 -17.53
CA GLN A 224 1.65 -1.73 -18.58
C GLN A 224 2.62 -2.88 -18.31
N TRP A 225 3.57 -2.68 -17.40
CA TRP A 225 4.51 -3.69 -16.93
C TRP A 225 3.96 -4.50 -15.75
N GLY A 226 2.76 -4.15 -15.24
CA GLY A 226 2.02 -4.95 -14.28
C GLY A 226 1.27 -6.09 -14.97
N HIS A 227 1.11 -7.22 -14.27
CA HIS A 227 0.44 -8.39 -14.81
C HIS A 227 -1.07 -8.18 -15.03
N ASP A 228 -1.69 -7.24 -14.30
CA ASP A 228 -3.11 -6.88 -14.38
C ASP A 228 -3.32 -5.42 -14.83
N PHE A 229 -2.76 -5.06 -16.00
CA PHE A 229 -2.89 -3.70 -16.54
C PHE A 229 -4.36 -3.30 -16.80
N ARG A 230 -4.78 -2.15 -16.23
CA ARG A 230 -6.12 -1.58 -16.43
C ARG A 230 -6.03 -0.12 -16.90
N PRO A 231 -6.43 0.20 -18.15
CA PRO A 231 -6.27 1.54 -18.71
C PRO A 231 -6.89 2.67 -17.88
N ASP A 232 -8.03 2.42 -17.24
CA ASP A 232 -8.70 3.43 -16.41
C ASP A 232 -7.85 3.90 -15.21
N TYR A 233 -6.89 3.10 -14.73
CA TYR A 233 -5.97 3.51 -13.67
C TYR A 233 -5.01 4.63 -14.08
N LYS A 234 -4.66 4.73 -15.36
CA LYS A 234 -3.80 5.82 -15.87
C LYS A 234 -4.42 7.19 -15.67
N ASN A 235 -5.74 7.26 -15.61
CA ASN A 235 -6.47 8.52 -15.44
C ASN A 235 -6.58 8.95 -13.98
N LEU A 236 -6.12 8.15 -13.01
CA LEU A 236 -6.28 8.46 -11.58
C LEU A 236 -5.37 9.60 -11.10
N GLY A 237 -4.33 9.95 -11.85
CA GLY A 237 -3.51 11.14 -11.59
C GLY A 237 -4.31 12.45 -11.56
N ILE A 238 -5.50 12.48 -12.16
CA ILE A 238 -6.43 13.62 -12.07
C ILE A 238 -6.84 13.93 -10.63
N LEU A 239 -6.93 12.91 -9.76
CA LEU A 239 -7.33 13.09 -8.37
C LEU A 239 -6.31 13.94 -7.62
N LYS A 240 -5.01 13.75 -7.87
CA LYS A 240 -3.98 14.56 -7.23
C LYS A 240 -3.89 15.97 -7.82
N ILE A 241 -4.15 16.12 -9.12
CA ILE A 241 -4.22 17.43 -9.78
C ILE A 241 -5.38 18.26 -9.23
N GLN A 242 -6.57 17.66 -9.09
CA GLN A 242 -7.76 18.36 -8.61
C GLN A 242 -7.77 18.56 -7.10
N PHE A 243 -7.22 17.62 -6.34
CA PHE A 243 -7.23 17.62 -4.88
C PHE A 243 -5.80 17.60 -4.30
N PRO A 244 -4.95 18.60 -4.61
CA PRO A 244 -3.52 18.56 -4.28
C PRO A 244 -3.25 18.53 -2.76
N SER A 245 -4.15 19.13 -1.97
CA SER A 245 -4.07 19.17 -0.50
C SER A 245 -4.50 17.87 0.18
N VAL A 246 -5.16 16.96 -0.53
CA VAL A 246 -5.61 15.68 0.05
C VAL A 246 -4.47 14.68 -0.03
N PRO A 247 -4.09 14.03 1.09
CA PRO A 247 -3.09 12.97 1.05
C PRO A 247 -3.59 11.79 0.21
N MET A 248 -2.67 11.19 -0.54
CA MET A 248 -2.92 10.02 -1.36
C MET A 248 -2.06 8.85 -0.92
N ILE A 249 -2.68 7.70 -0.67
CA ILE A 249 -1.98 6.43 -0.47
C ILE A 249 -2.21 5.50 -1.67
N ALA A 250 -1.12 5.00 -2.25
CA ALA A 250 -1.15 3.98 -3.30
C ALA A 250 -0.63 2.67 -2.72
N LEU A 251 -1.41 1.59 -2.83
CA LEU A 251 -1.08 0.29 -2.23
C LEU A 251 -0.98 -0.80 -3.31
N THR A 252 0.02 -1.66 -3.21
CA THR A 252 0.14 -2.85 -4.08
C THR A 252 0.80 -4.01 -3.36
N ALA A 253 0.49 -5.24 -3.80
CA ALA A 253 1.18 -6.45 -3.34
C ALA A 253 2.60 -6.57 -3.89
N THR A 254 2.78 -6.23 -5.16
CA THR A 254 4.03 -6.39 -5.90
C THR A 254 4.25 -5.17 -6.78
N ALA A 255 5.49 -4.68 -6.81
CA ALA A 255 5.91 -3.65 -7.76
C ALA A 255 7.45 -3.66 -7.87
N THR A 256 7.95 -3.94 -9.07
CA THR A 256 9.36 -3.76 -9.40
C THR A 256 9.74 -2.28 -9.29
N SER A 257 11.02 -1.96 -9.13
CA SER A 257 11.48 -0.56 -9.05
C SER A 257 10.99 0.31 -10.22
N LYS A 258 10.86 -0.28 -11.42
CA LYS A 258 10.30 0.40 -12.59
C LYS A 258 8.81 0.71 -12.42
N VAL A 259 8.01 -0.28 -12.00
CA VAL A 259 6.57 -0.09 -11.71
C VAL A 259 6.36 0.96 -10.61
N GLN A 260 7.25 1.03 -9.62
CA GLN A 260 7.19 2.05 -8.57
C GLN A 260 7.42 3.47 -9.12
N MET A 261 8.39 3.66 -10.01
CA MET A 261 8.64 4.97 -10.64
C MET A 261 7.46 5.38 -11.52
N ASP A 262 6.98 4.46 -12.37
CA ASP A 262 5.79 4.63 -13.19
C ASP A 262 4.57 5.07 -12.36
N LEU A 263 4.35 4.41 -11.22
CA LEU A 263 3.26 4.71 -10.29
C LEU A 263 3.33 6.14 -9.76
N ILE A 264 4.50 6.55 -9.31
CA ILE A 264 4.73 7.87 -8.72
C ILE A 264 4.49 8.97 -9.75
N GLU A 265 4.98 8.77 -10.97
CA GLU A 265 4.79 9.69 -12.07
C GLU A 265 3.31 9.79 -12.46
N MET A 266 2.65 8.66 -12.71
CA MET A 266 1.24 8.62 -13.14
C MET A 266 0.27 9.19 -12.11
N LEU A 267 0.53 8.98 -10.82
CA LEU A 267 -0.31 9.51 -9.73
C LEU A 267 0.07 10.94 -9.31
N HIS A 268 1.13 11.51 -9.89
CA HIS A 268 1.66 12.83 -9.55
C HIS A 268 2.04 13.01 -8.06
N ILE A 269 2.69 12.00 -7.47
CA ILE A 269 3.10 11.98 -6.06
C ILE A 269 4.63 11.87 -5.87
N PRO A 270 5.45 12.78 -6.47
CA PRO A 270 6.91 12.66 -6.52
C PRO A 270 7.59 12.69 -5.15
N ARG A 271 6.93 13.26 -4.14
CA ARG A 271 7.44 13.36 -2.75
C ARG A 271 6.80 12.33 -1.82
N SER A 272 6.23 11.26 -2.36
CA SER A 272 5.61 10.21 -1.56
C SER A 272 6.64 9.49 -0.68
N VAL A 273 6.23 9.20 0.57
CA VAL A 273 6.98 8.32 1.46
C VAL A 273 6.80 6.88 0.96
N LYS A 274 7.89 6.13 0.84
CA LYS A 274 7.86 4.77 0.28
C LYS A 274 8.08 3.73 1.38
N PHE A 275 7.15 2.80 1.49
CA PHE A 275 7.27 1.64 2.37
C PHE A 275 7.30 0.37 1.53
N VAL A 276 8.42 -0.35 1.59
CA VAL A 276 8.62 -1.60 0.85
C VAL A 276 8.89 -2.72 1.84
N SER A 277 7.96 -3.66 1.92
CA SER A 277 8.12 -4.87 2.75
C SER A 277 8.62 -6.02 1.89
N THR A 278 9.41 -6.91 2.49
CA THR A 278 9.92 -8.10 1.81
C THR A 278 8.77 -9.06 1.47
N VAL A 279 8.90 -9.77 0.35
CA VAL A 279 7.90 -10.72 -0.15
C VAL A 279 7.96 -12.06 0.60
N ASN A 280 8.95 -12.24 1.49
CA ASN A 280 9.17 -13.49 2.20
C ASN A 280 8.00 -13.80 3.14
N ARG A 281 7.40 -14.98 2.98
CA ARG A 281 6.39 -15.52 3.88
C ARG A 281 6.96 -16.73 4.61
N PRO A 282 7.53 -16.57 5.82
CA PRO A 282 8.11 -17.68 6.57
C PRO A 282 7.08 -18.78 6.90
N ASN A 283 5.78 -18.45 6.81
CA ASN A 283 4.67 -19.36 7.08
C ASN A 283 4.22 -20.17 5.85
N LEU A 284 4.85 -20.00 4.67
CA LEU A 284 4.53 -20.77 3.45
C LEU A 284 5.62 -21.81 3.19
N PHE A 285 5.24 -23.09 3.23
CA PHE A 285 6.08 -24.19 2.77
C PHE A 285 5.85 -24.42 1.27
N TYR A 286 6.91 -24.32 0.47
CA TYR A 286 6.88 -24.59 -0.96
C TYR A 286 7.25 -26.04 -1.22
N ARG A 287 6.41 -26.77 -1.97
CA ARG A 287 6.69 -28.14 -2.43
C ARG A 287 6.47 -28.20 -3.94
N VAL A 288 7.43 -28.78 -4.66
CA VAL A 288 7.28 -29.18 -6.07
C VAL A 288 7.07 -30.69 -6.06
N CYS A 289 5.98 -31.15 -6.67
CA CYS A 289 5.65 -32.57 -6.80
C CYS A 289 5.90 -33.02 -8.24
#